data_AF-A0A0G1K1G4-F1
#
_entry.id   AF-A0A0G1K1G4-F1
#
_cell.length_a   1.000
_cell.length_b   1.000
_cell.length_c   1.000
_cell.angle_alpha   90.00
_cell.angle_beta   90.00
_cell.angle_gamma   90.00
#
_symmetry.space_group_name_H-M   'P 1'
#
loop_
_entity.id
_entity.type
_entity.pdbx_description
1 polymer ?
#
loop_
_entity_poly.entity_id
_entity_poly.type
_entity_poly.pdbx_seq_one_letter_code
_entity_poly.pdbx_strand_id
1 'polypeptide(L)'
;MKIYQRIFLVGLLFAPVSVFAVTMTSDVTLQLADSYTLTHNSSYDSMVVNSDNFVFTLSNGQSAKLISADLRNFTVSPSGNGAQTCGSSSSEVVLSVASGVAATAITVTPSGSCTASAGGGGIIGGGGGGGSSAPYVPLQTPASTSGASAAQKALIEQLQSQIAALMAQIAALKGVPALPSMASPVAQIARTLAFGAQGNDVTLLQEYLAQDPSVYPEGIVSGYFGRLTSAAVKRFQKKHGIDQLGIVGPKTRAKLSELMGQ
;
A
#
# COMPACT_ATOMS: atom_id res chain seq x y z
N MET A 1 -28.22 21.94 3.26
CA MET A 1 -26.81 22.41 3.31
C MET A 1 -26.02 21.39 4.11
N LYS A 2 -25.13 20.61 3.46
CA LYS A 2 -24.27 19.64 4.14
C LYS A 2 -23.03 20.37 4.62
N ILE A 3 -22.88 20.45 5.95
CA ILE A 3 -21.72 21.04 6.63
C ILE A 3 -20.56 20.05 6.50
N TYR A 4 -19.55 20.42 5.72
CA TYR A 4 -18.26 19.74 5.72
C TYR A 4 -17.33 20.51 6.65
N GLN A 5 -17.28 20.10 7.91
CA GLN A 5 -16.35 20.67 8.88
C GLN A 5 -14.97 20.02 8.68
N ARG A 6 -14.05 20.79 8.09
CA ARG A 6 -12.63 20.43 7.99
C ARG A 6 -12.00 20.53 9.38
N ILE A 7 -11.78 19.39 10.02
CA ILE A 7 -10.97 19.31 11.25
C ILE A 7 -9.52 19.57 10.85
N PHE A 8 -9.02 20.77 11.14
CA PHE A 8 -7.60 21.11 11.08
C PHE A 8 -7.00 20.84 12.47
N LEU A 9 -6.14 19.82 12.60
CA LEU A 9 -5.33 19.64 13.79
C LEU A 9 -4.21 20.70 13.77
N VAL A 10 -4.22 21.59 14.77
CA VAL A 10 -3.18 22.60 14.98
C VAL A 10 -1.93 21.89 15.52
N GLY A 11 -0.83 21.93 14.76
CA GLY A 11 0.47 21.44 15.21
C GLY A 11 1.05 22.34 16.29
N LEU A 12 1.03 21.86 17.54
CA LEU A 12 1.71 22.47 18.68
C LEU A 12 3.18 21.98 18.69
N LEU A 13 4.12 22.90 18.52
CA LEU A 13 5.57 22.65 18.66
C LEU A 13 5.91 22.37 20.13
N PHE A 14 6.27 21.13 20.47
CA PHE A 14 6.92 20.75 21.73
C PHE A 14 8.06 19.76 21.49
N ALA A 15 9.09 19.85 22.34
CA ALA A 15 10.38 19.16 22.32
C ALA A 15 10.30 17.61 22.18
N PRO A 16 11.40 16.94 21.79
CA PRO A 16 11.37 15.52 21.45
C PRO A 16 11.48 14.67 22.71
N VAL A 17 10.36 14.17 23.26
CA VAL A 17 10.18 12.77 23.72
C VAL A 17 8.68 12.58 24.01
N SER A 18 8.00 11.68 23.28
CA SER A 18 6.95 10.76 23.73
C SER A 18 6.19 10.26 22.50
N VAL A 19 6.14 8.94 22.32
CA VAL A 19 5.29 8.29 21.32
C VAL A 19 3.85 8.56 21.73
N PHE A 20 3.16 9.47 21.03
CA PHE A 20 1.75 9.77 21.30
C PHE A 20 0.89 8.82 20.45
N ALA A 21 0.35 7.79 21.09
CA ALA A 21 -0.69 6.95 20.50
C ALA A 21 -2.02 7.74 20.49
N VAL A 22 -2.64 7.86 19.33
CA VAL A 22 -4.03 8.27 19.20
C VAL A 22 -4.91 7.08 19.62
N THR A 23 -5.80 7.29 20.59
CA THR A 23 -6.78 6.28 21.03
C THR A 23 -8.19 6.77 20.76
N MET A 24 -8.96 5.98 20.01
CA MET A 24 -10.36 6.28 19.68
C MET A 24 -11.27 5.95 20.86
N THR A 25 -11.99 6.95 21.38
CA THR A 25 -12.99 6.79 22.45
C THR A 25 -14.42 6.61 21.91
N SER A 26 -14.62 6.78 20.61
CA SER A 26 -15.91 6.64 19.93
C SER A 26 -15.68 6.14 18.51
N ASP A 27 -16.72 5.55 17.91
CA ASP A 27 -16.66 5.12 16.52
C ASP A 27 -16.60 6.34 15.59
N VAL A 28 -15.75 6.27 14.58
CA VAL A 28 -15.58 7.33 13.57
C VAL A 28 -15.85 6.75 12.20
N THR A 29 -16.74 7.40 11.44
CA THR A 29 -17.00 7.04 10.05
C THR A 29 -16.02 7.75 9.12
N LEU A 30 -15.34 6.97 8.29
CA LEU A 30 -14.40 7.39 7.26
C LEU A 30 -15.05 7.21 5.89
N GLN A 31 -14.91 8.21 5.02
CA GLN A 31 -15.56 8.22 3.70
C GLN A 31 -14.51 8.19 2.59
N LEU A 32 -14.50 7.13 1.77
CA LEU A 32 -13.83 7.10 0.46
C LEU A 32 -14.95 7.06 -0.61
N ALA A 33 -14.90 6.09 -1.53
CA ALA A 33 -16.04 5.72 -2.37
C ALA A 33 -17.18 5.09 -1.56
N ASP A 34 -16.82 4.28 -0.55
CA ASP A 34 -17.75 3.66 0.40
C ASP A 34 -17.54 4.21 1.83
N SER A 35 -18.42 3.82 2.74
CA SER A 35 -18.34 4.24 4.15
C SER A 35 -17.69 3.14 5.00
N TYR A 36 -16.71 3.52 5.81
CA TYR A 36 -15.98 2.63 6.71
C TYR A 36 -16.07 3.14 8.14
N THR A 37 -16.15 2.26 9.13
CA THR A 37 -16.21 2.63 10.54
C THR A 37 -14.92 2.19 11.23
N LEU A 38 -14.16 3.16 11.74
CA LEU A 38 -13.06 2.93 12.66
C LEU A 38 -13.63 2.85 14.08
N THR A 39 -13.42 1.73 14.74
CA THR A 39 -14.07 1.46 16.03
C THR A 39 -13.40 2.17 17.21
N HIS A 40 -14.21 2.54 18.20
CA HIS A 40 -13.74 2.84 19.56
C HIS A 40 -12.87 1.68 20.06
N ASN A 41 -11.80 1.98 20.79
CA ASN A 41 -10.72 1.05 21.15
C ASN A 41 -9.66 0.79 20.06
N SER A 42 -9.69 1.51 18.94
CA SER A 42 -8.54 1.57 18.03
C SER A 42 -7.45 2.49 18.61
N SER A 43 -6.21 2.01 18.65
CA SER A 43 -5.00 2.75 19.01
C SER A 43 -3.99 2.71 17.86
N TYR A 44 -3.43 3.86 17.50
CA TYR A 44 -2.46 4.01 16.41
C TYR A 44 -1.65 5.30 16.59
N ASP A 45 -0.44 5.39 16.03
CA ASP A 45 0.37 6.61 16.09
C ASP A 45 -0.11 7.66 15.09
N SER A 46 -0.34 7.27 13.84
CA SER A 46 -0.88 8.15 12.80
C SER A 46 -1.72 7.41 11.77
N MET A 47 -2.62 8.12 11.10
CA MET A 47 -3.43 7.59 10.02
C MET A 47 -3.47 8.58 8.86
N VAL A 48 -3.26 8.07 7.65
CA VAL A 48 -3.42 8.81 6.40
C VAL A 48 -4.55 8.19 5.62
N VAL A 49 -5.49 9.01 5.17
CA VAL A 49 -6.61 8.61 4.33
C VAL A 49 -6.32 9.07 2.90
N ASN A 50 -6.16 8.13 1.97
CA ASN A 50 -5.97 8.40 0.55
C ASN A 50 -7.28 8.15 -0.21
N SER A 51 -7.27 8.36 -1.54
CA SER A 51 -8.42 8.08 -2.40
C SER A 51 -8.86 6.62 -2.38
N ASP A 52 -7.90 5.70 -2.29
CA ASP A 52 -8.13 4.26 -2.54
C ASP A 52 -7.71 3.37 -1.36
N ASN A 53 -7.02 3.92 -0.36
CA ASN A 53 -6.51 3.14 0.77
C ASN A 53 -6.38 3.98 2.04
N PHE A 54 -6.17 3.28 3.14
CA PHE A 54 -5.83 3.83 4.43
C PHE A 54 -4.42 3.38 4.80
N VAL A 55 -3.60 4.28 5.31
CA VAL A 55 -2.29 3.94 5.85
C VAL A 55 -2.29 4.24 7.33
N PHE A 56 -2.15 3.21 8.15
CA PHE A 56 -2.00 3.35 9.59
C PHE A 56 -0.55 3.15 9.97
N THR A 57 -0.05 3.96 10.89
CA THR A 57 1.24 3.74 11.54
C THR A 57 0.97 3.22 12.94
N LEU A 58 1.40 1.99 13.22
CA LEU A 58 1.23 1.35 14.51
C LEU A 58 2.61 1.05 15.12
N SER A 59 2.75 1.23 16.44
CA SER A 59 3.93 0.81 17.21
C SER A 59 3.52 0.13 18.51
N ASN A 60 4.48 -0.52 19.18
CA ASN A 60 4.36 -0.92 20.58
C ASN A 60 3.04 -1.65 20.97
N GLY A 61 2.62 -2.66 20.20
CA GLY A 61 1.43 -3.45 20.56
C GLY A 61 0.09 -2.80 20.19
N GLN A 62 0.10 -1.67 19.48
CA GLN A 62 -1.11 -0.99 19.04
C GLN A 62 -1.96 -1.85 18.10
N SER A 63 -3.26 -1.55 18.07
CA SER A 63 -4.23 -2.21 17.20
C SER A 63 -5.33 -1.27 16.72
N ALA A 64 -5.75 -1.40 15.46
CA ALA A 64 -6.86 -0.63 14.90
C ALA A 64 -7.87 -1.57 14.21
N LYS A 65 -9.17 -1.32 14.38
CA LYS A 65 -10.21 -2.13 13.73
C LYS A 65 -11.11 -1.27 12.85
N LEU A 66 -11.19 -1.66 11.59
CA LEU A 66 -12.00 -1.03 10.55
C LEU A 66 -13.11 -1.97 10.09
N ILE A 67 -14.32 -1.44 9.92
CA ILE A 67 -15.51 -2.18 9.50
C ILE A 67 -16.05 -1.56 8.20
N SER A 68 -16.48 -2.39 7.25
CA SER A 68 -17.25 -1.98 6.07
C SER A 68 -18.63 -2.62 6.10
N ALA A 69 -19.68 -1.79 6.02
CA ALA A 69 -21.06 -2.26 5.88
C ALA A 69 -21.35 -2.83 4.48
N ASP A 70 -20.54 -2.44 3.48
CA ASP A 70 -20.68 -2.87 2.09
C ASP A 70 -19.95 -4.20 1.79
N LEU A 71 -19.57 -4.94 2.84
CA LEU A 71 -18.86 -6.22 2.75
C LEU A 71 -17.59 -6.10 1.89
N ARG A 72 -16.80 -5.04 2.00
CA ARG A 72 -15.54 -4.90 1.25
C ARG A 72 -14.48 -5.90 1.71
N ASN A 73 -13.74 -6.49 0.79
CA ASN A 73 -12.53 -7.24 1.12
C ASN A 73 -11.37 -6.25 1.33
N PHE A 74 -10.49 -6.53 2.28
CA PHE A 74 -9.39 -5.68 2.71
C PHE A 74 -8.09 -6.42 2.42
N THR A 75 -7.25 -5.83 1.59
CA THR A 75 -5.87 -6.29 1.42
C THR A 75 -4.98 -5.46 2.33
N VAL A 76 -4.14 -6.14 3.12
CA VAL A 76 -3.26 -5.51 4.11
C VAL A 76 -1.80 -5.77 3.73
N SER A 77 -0.99 -4.71 3.72
CA SER A 77 0.45 -4.76 3.47
C SER A 77 1.22 -4.00 4.56
N PRO A 78 2.28 -4.58 5.16
CA PRO A 78 2.79 -5.94 4.94
C PRO A 78 1.82 -7.03 5.42
N SER A 79 1.87 -8.21 4.77
CA SER A 79 1.02 -9.35 5.15
C SER A 79 1.40 -9.87 6.54
N GLY A 80 0.38 -10.30 7.31
CA GLY A 80 0.54 -10.73 8.71
C GLY A 80 0.16 -9.69 9.76
N ASN A 81 0.06 -8.41 9.36
CA ASN A 81 -0.35 -7.33 10.28
C ASN A 81 -1.85 -7.01 10.22
N GLY A 82 -2.63 -7.83 9.52
CA GLY A 82 -4.07 -7.66 9.34
C GLY A 82 -4.81 -8.99 9.34
N ALA A 83 -5.84 -9.09 10.18
CA ALA A 83 -6.76 -10.22 10.21
C ALA A 83 -8.15 -9.77 9.77
N GLN A 84 -8.65 -10.32 8.66
CA GLN A 84 -9.97 -10.01 8.15
C GLN A 84 -10.99 -11.07 8.55
N THR A 85 -12.19 -10.62 8.91
CA THR A 85 -13.38 -11.46 9.07
C THR A 85 -14.48 -10.96 8.14
N CYS A 86 -15.02 -11.83 7.29
CA CYS A 86 -16.20 -11.52 6.48
C CYS A 86 -17.46 -12.03 7.21
N GLY A 87 -18.30 -11.13 7.66
CA GLY A 87 -19.62 -11.46 8.21
C GLY A 87 -20.69 -11.60 7.12
N SER A 88 -21.95 -11.70 7.55
CA SER A 88 -23.11 -11.74 6.65
C SER A 88 -23.60 -10.36 6.21
N SER A 89 -23.32 -9.31 6.99
CA SER A 89 -23.78 -7.94 6.76
C SER A 89 -22.67 -6.88 6.83
N SER A 90 -21.47 -7.27 7.22
CA SER A 90 -20.30 -6.40 7.27
C SER A 90 -19.01 -7.21 7.19
N SER A 91 -17.94 -6.58 6.73
CA SER A 91 -16.60 -7.12 6.80
C SER A 91 -15.76 -6.29 7.76
N GLU A 92 -14.86 -6.94 8.47
CA GLU A 92 -14.01 -6.31 9.48
C GLU A 92 -12.56 -6.66 9.22
N VAL A 93 -11.65 -5.71 9.42
CA VAL A 93 -10.21 -5.95 9.43
C VAL A 93 -9.61 -5.39 10.72
N VAL A 94 -8.86 -6.23 11.41
CA VAL A 94 -8.12 -5.87 12.63
C VAL A 94 -6.64 -5.80 12.29
N LEU A 95 -6.06 -4.62 12.45
CA LEU A 95 -4.64 -4.35 12.29
C LEU A 95 -3.97 -4.46 13.66
N SER A 96 -2.80 -5.08 13.71
CA SER A 96 -2.01 -5.16 14.94
C SER A 96 -0.53 -5.26 14.65
N VAL A 97 0.27 -4.77 15.59
CA VAL A 97 1.72 -4.98 15.65
C VAL A 97 2.08 -5.57 17.01
N ALA A 98 3.19 -6.29 17.09
CA ALA A 98 3.65 -6.82 18.38
C ALA A 98 4.21 -5.71 19.29
N SER A 99 4.25 -5.97 20.60
CA SER A 99 4.90 -5.08 21.57
C SER A 99 6.40 -4.96 21.28
N GLY A 100 6.97 -3.77 21.47
CA GLY A 100 8.39 -3.50 21.19
C GLY A 100 8.74 -3.34 19.70
N VAL A 101 7.73 -3.37 18.81
CA VAL A 101 7.90 -3.07 17.39
C VAL A 101 7.91 -1.55 17.18
N ALA A 102 8.90 -1.06 16.42
CA ALA A 102 8.99 0.33 16.00
C ALA A 102 7.81 0.71 15.07
N ALA A 103 7.58 2.01 14.91
CA ALA A 103 6.51 2.54 14.06
C ALA A 103 6.50 1.88 12.67
N THR A 104 5.46 1.10 12.40
CA THR A 104 5.29 0.30 11.18
C THR A 104 4.10 0.85 10.41
N ALA A 105 4.33 1.21 9.14
CA ALA A 105 3.27 1.60 8.22
C ALA A 105 2.55 0.36 7.68
N ILE A 106 1.23 0.33 7.87
CA ILE A 106 0.33 -0.73 7.44
C ILE A 106 -0.71 -0.11 6.51
N THR A 107 -0.67 -0.52 5.25
CA THR A 107 -1.61 -0.08 4.22
C THR A 107 -2.77 -1.06 4.16
N VAL A 108 -3.99 -0.53 4.25
CA VAL A 108 -5.25 -1.24 4.08
C VAL A 108 -5.94 -0.74 2.83
N THR A 109 -6.08 -1.62 1.85
CA THR A 109 -6.73 -1.31 0.57
C THR A 109 -8.02 -2.12 0.45
N PRO A 110 -9.19 -1.47 0.60
CA PRO A 110 -10.48 -2.08 0.31
C PRO A 110 -10.59 -2.46 -1.19
N SER A 111 -11.20 -3.59 -1.48
CA SER A 111 -11.35 -4.17 -2.82
C SER A 111 -12.51 -5.16 -2.85
N GLY A 112 -13.14 -5.35 -4.02
CA GLY A 112 -14.11 -6.42 -4.25
C GLY A 112 -15.21 -6.56 -3.19
N SER A 113 -15.66 -7.80 -2.97
CA SER A 113 -16.56 -8.20 -1.88
C SER A 113 -15.95 -9.33 -1.06
N CYS A 114 -16.16 -9.27 0.25
CA CYS A 114 -15.75 -10.21 1.27
C CYS A 114 -16.84 -11.29 1.36
N THR A 115 -16.49 -12.55 1.17
CA THR A 115 -17.43 -13.67 1.36
C THR A 115 -17.00 -14.48 2.59
N ALA A 116 -17.97 -14.83 3.44
CA ALA A 116 -17.71 -15.65 4.62
C ALA A 116 -17.07 -16.98 4.20
N SER A 117 -15.83 -17.22 4.62
CA SER A 117 -15.22 -18.53 4.50
C SER A 117 -15.91 -19.44 5.51
N ALA A 118 -16.59 -20.48 5.02
CA ALA A 118 -17.33 -21.43 5.86
C ALA A 118 -16.36 -22.24 6.75
N GLY A 119 -16.04 -21.73 7.94
CA GLY A 119 -15.33 -22.45 8.99
C GLY A 119 -16.31 -23.23 9.86
N GLY A 120 -16.21 -24.57 9.83
CA GLY A 120 -17.09 -25.49 10.57
C GLY A 120 -16.97 -25.39 12.09
N GLY A 121 -18.10 -25.19 12.77
CA GLY A 121 -18.22 -25.24 14.23
C GLY A 121 -18.68 -26.63 14.69
N GLY A 122 -17.88 -27.26 15.54
CA GLY A 122 -18.19 -28.54 16.17
C GLY A 122 -19.37 -28.47 17.14
N ILE A 123 -20.13 -29.57 17.22
CA ILE A 123 -21.19 -29.75 18.20
C ILE A 123 -20.82 -30.82 19.24
N ILE A 124 -21.09 -30.44 20.47
CA ILE A 124 -21.11 -31.19 21.73
C ILE A 124 -22.13 -32.36 21.74
N GLY A 125 -21.89 -33.36 22.59
CA GLY A 125 -22.97 -34.26 23.06
C GLY A 125 -22.50 -35.64 23.56
N GLY A 126 -22.51 -35.84 24.89
CA GLY A 126 -22.25 -37.13 25.54
C GLY A 126 -23.49 -38.02 25.71
N GLY A 127 -23.32 -39.15 26.43
CA GLY A 127 -24.42 -40.00 26.93
C GLY A 127 -24.31 -41.47 26.49
N GLY A 128 -24.45 -42.41 27.44
CA GLY A 128 -24.20 -43.84 27.21
C GLY A 128 -25.41 -44.78 27.42
N GLY A 129 -25.10 -46.09 27.44
CA GLY A 129 -25.88 -47.15 28.11
C GLY A 129 -26.93 -47.96 27.31
N GLY A 130 -26.60 -49.23 27.02
CA GLY A 130 -27.47 -50.40 27.29
C GLY A 130 -28.34 -51.03 26.18
N GLY A 131 -28.10 -52.33 25.89
CA GLY A 131 -29.17 -53.34 25.79
C GLY A 131 -29.59 -53.91 24.42
N SER A 132 -29.04 -55.09 24.09
CA SER A 132 -29.69 -56.27 23.46
C SER A 132 -30.17 -56.26 21.98
N SER A 133 -29.33 -56.90 21.15
CA SER A 133 -29.60 -57.96 20.15
C SER A 133 -30.83 -57.89 19.22
N ALA A 134 -30.58 -57.62 17.93
CA ALA A 134 -31.41 -58.02 16.79
C ALA A 134 -30.52 -58.36 15.57
N PRO A 135 -30.98 -59.18 14.62
CA PRO A 135 -30.14 -60.03 13.77
C PRO A 135 -29.37 -59.27 12.66
N TYR A 136 -28.20 -59.82 12.36
CA TYR A 136 -27.21 -59.29 11.42
C TYR A 136 -27.75 -59.25 9.99
N VAL A 137 -27.98 -58.04 9.48
CA VAL A 137 -28.12 -57.75 8.04
C VAL A 137 -26.81 -57.07 7.64
N PRO A 138 -25.99 -57.62 6.72
CA PRO A 138 -24.83 -56.88 6.23
C PRO A 138 -25.33 -55.75 5.32
N LEU A 139 -25.51 -54.57 5.90
CA LEU A 139 -25.68 -53.33 5.15
C LEU A 139 -24.32 -52.93 4.60
N GLN A 140 -24.24 -52.85 3.28
CA GLN A 140 -23.06 -52.46 2.54
C GLN A 140 -22.47 -51.17 3.11
N THR A 141 -21.24 -51.24 3.59
CA THR A 141 -20.37 -50.08 3.75
C THR A 141 -20.27 -49.38 2.40
N PRO A 142 -20.75 -48.13 2.23
CA PRO A 142 -20.21 -47.31 1.17
C PRO A 142 -18.72 -47.17 1.46
N ALA A 143 -17.91 -47.73 0.57
CA ALA A 143 -16.48 -47.48 0.56
C ALA A 143 -16.26 -45.98 0.57
N SER A 144 -15.48 -45.50 1.53
CA SER A 144 -14.87 -44.18 1.48
C SER A 144 -14.01 -44.14 0.22
N THR A 145 -14.59 -43.68 -0.88
CA THR A 145 -13.83 -43.27 -2.05
C THR A 145 -13.05 -42.03 -1.63
N SER A 146 -11.76 -42.25 -1.44
CA SER A 146 -10.71 -41.23 -1.53
C SER A 146 -10.83 -40.53 -2.89
N GLY A 147 -11.75 -39.60 -3.00
CA GLY A 147 -11.94 -38.75 -4.16
C GLY A 147 -11.72 -37.32 -3.71
N ALA A 148 -10.49 -36.82 -3.82
CA ALA A 148 -10.30 -35.39 -4.00
C ALA A 148 -11.28 -34.98 -5.10
N SER A 149 -12.24 -34.12 -4.77
CA SER A 149 -13.34 -33.80 -5.67
C SER A 149 -12.78 -33.39 -7.03
N ALA A 150 -13.48 -33.67 -8.13
CA ALA A 150 -13.09 -33.18 -9.45
C ALA A 150 -12.84 -31.65 -9.45
N ALA A 151 -13.50 -30.94 -8.51
CA ALA A 151 -13.25 -29.53 -8.20
C ALA A 151 -11.90 -29.26 -7.53
N GLN A 152 -11.43 -30.10 -6.59
CA GLN A 152 -10.06 -30.01 -6.06
C GLN A 152 -9.01 -30.26 -7.16
N LYS A 153 -9.24 -31.22 -8.06
CA LYS A 153 -8.32 -31.50 -9.18
C LYS A 153 -8.28 -30.33 -10.16
N ALA A 154 -9.43 -29.73 -10.48
CA ALA A 154 -9.51 -28.51 -11.30
C ALA A 154 -8.85 -27.29 -10.63
N LEU A 155 -8.98 -27.13 -9.30
CA LEU A 155 -8.31 -26.06 -8.57
C LEU A 155 -6.79 -26.24 -8.54
N ILE A 156 -6.31 -27.48 -8.41
CA ILE A 156 -4.87 -27.79 -8.47
C ILE A 156 -4.32 -27.50 -9.87
N GLU A 157 -5.03 -27.88 -10.93
CA GLU A 157 -4.64 -27.56 -12.32
C GLU A 157 -4.66 -26.04 -12.58
N GLN A 158 -5.64 -25.31 -12.02
CA GLN A 158 -5.70 -23.85 -12.11
C GLN A 158 -4.53 -23.18 -11.36
N LEU A 159 -4.21 -23.65 -10.15
CA LEU A 159 -3.06 -23.16 -9.37
C LEU A 159 -1.74 -23.47 -10.08
N GLN A 160 -1.60 -24.64 -10.69
CA GLN A 160 -0.43 -25.02 -11.49
C GLN A 160 -0.27 -24.13 -12.73
N SER A 161 -1.38 -23.79 -13.42
CA SER A 161 -1.39 -22.84 -14.54
C SER A 161 -1.00 -21.43 -14.10
N GLN A 162 -1.51 -20.96 -12.95
CA GLN A 162 -1.13 -19.66 -12.39
C GLN A 162 0.34 -19.61 -12.01
N ILE A 163 0.88 -20.68 -11.38
CA ILE A 163 2.30 -20.76 -11.05
C ILE A 163 3.15 -20.74 -12.33
N ALA A 164 2.75 -21.47 -13.38
CA ALA A 164 3.46 -21.43 -14.66
C ALA A 164 3.43 -20.04 -15.31
N ALA A 165 2.29 -19.34 -15.26
CA ALA A 165 2.15 -17.96 -15.75
C ALA A 165 2.96 -16.96 -14.92
N LEU A 166 2.97 -17.10 -13.60
CA LEU A 166 3.80 -16.30 -12.69
C LEU A 166 5.29 -16.59 -12.89
N MET A 167 5.67 -17.85 -13.13
CA MET A 167 7.05 -18.21 -13.47
C MET A 167 7.45 -17.67 -14.83
N ALA A 168 6.55 -17.61 -15.81
CA ALA A 168 6.79 -16.95 -17.10
C ALA A 168 6.92 -15.42 -16.95
N GLN A 169 6.13 -14.78 -16.08
CA GLN A 169 6.26 -13.36 -15.75
C GLN A 169 7.57 -13.08 -15.00
N ILE A 170 7.96 -13.94 -14.05
CA ILE A 170 9.24 -13.85 -13.34
C ILE A 170 10.40 -14.09 -14.30
N ALA A 171 10.27 -15.03 -15.25
CA ALA A 171 11.26 -15.26 -16.30
C ALA A 171 11.31 -14.10 -17.30
N ALA A 172 10.20 -13.41 -17.57
CA ALA A 172 10.19 -12.17 -18.36
C ALA A 172 10.80 -10.99 -17.60
N LEU A 173 10.61 -10.91 -16.27
CA LEU A 173 11.24 -9.93 -15.39
C LEU A 173 12.73 -10.20 -15.17
N LYS A 174 13.16 -11.47 -15.17
CA LYS A 174 14.57 -11.89 -15.02
C LYS A 174 15.30 -12.02 -16.36
N GLY A 175 14.56 -12.23 -17.44
CA GLY A 175 15.02 -12.45 -18.80
C GLY A 175 14.80 -11.25 -19.69
N VAL A 176 14.52 -10.07 -19.11
CA VAL A 176 14.80 -8.83 -19.81
C VAL A 176 16.30 -8.90 -20.14
N PRO A 177 16.70 -9.01 -21.43
CA PRO A 177 18.10 -8.90 -21.78
C PRO A 177 18.55 -7.59 -21.15
N ALA A 178 19.57 -7.62 -20.29
CA ALA A 178 20.02 -6.49 -19.49
C ALA A 178 19.85 -5.18 -20.28
N LEU A 179 18.71 -4.54 -20.08
CA LEU A 179 18.48 -3.18 -20.54
C LEU A 179 19.59 -2.40 -19.84
N PRO A 180 20.26 -1.48 -20.54
CA PRO A 180 21.54 -0.94 -20.11
C PRO A 180 21.45 -0.55 -18.64
N SER A 181 22.31 -1.20 -17.85
CA SER A 181 22.60 -0.99 -16.43
C SER A 181 22.11 0.36 -15.94
N MET A 182 21.28 0.34 -14.88
CA MET A 182 21.03 1.43 -13.92
C MET A 182 21.71 2.74 -14.30
N ALA A 183 21.17 3.38 -15.32
CA ALA A 183 21.64 4.68 -15.69
C ALA A 183 20.98 5.58 -14.64
N SER A 184 21.80 6.13 -13.73
CA SER A 184 21.39 7.12 -12.72
C SER A 184 20.26 8.01 -13.24
N PRO A 185 19.35 8.55 -12.40
CA PRO A 185 18.28 9.44 -12.86
C PRO A 185 18.76 10.59 -13.77
N VAL A 186 20.05 10.90 -13.75
CA VAL A 186 20.75 11.86 -14.62
C VAL A 186 21.00 11.38 -16.05
N ALA A 187 21.18 10.08 -16.28
CA ALA A 187 21.31 9.52 -17.62
C ALA A 187 20.01 9.66 -18.45
N GLN A 188 18.88 9.95 -17.80
CA GLN A 188 17.63 10.31 -18.47
C GLN A 188 17.63 11.76 -18.98
N ILE A 189 18.45 12.66 -18.43
CA ILE A 189 18.67 14.01 -18.99
C ILE A 189 19.80 13.93 -20.04
N ALA A 190 19.54 13.20 -21.11
CA ALA A 190 20.51 12.96 -22.19
C ALA A 190 20.60 14.14 -23.19
N ARG A 191 19.51 14.91 -23.34
CA ARG A 191 19.41 16.06 -24.25
C ARG A 191 19.50 17.40 -23.52
N THR A 192 19.80 18.45 -24.28
CA THR A 192 19.76 19.83 -23.78
C THR A 192 18.30 20.23 -23.50
N LEU A 193 18.01 20.71 -22.28
CA LEU A 193 16.69 21.21 -21.92
C LEU A 193 16.67 22.74 -21.94
N ALA A 194 15.72 23.31 -22.66
CA ALA A 194 15.55 24.75 -22.82
C ALA A 194 14.08 25.14 -22.67
N PHE A 195 13.80 26.44 -22.70
CA PHE A 195 12.44 26.97 -22.64
C PHE A 195 11.53 26.30 -23.69
N GLY A 196 10.38 25.80 -23.23
CA GLY A 196 9.43 25.06 -24.06
C GLY A 196 9.64 23.55 -24.12
N ALA A 197 10.74 23.02 -23.57
CA ALA A 197 10.95 21.57 -23.50
C ALA A 197 9.91 20.88 -22.61
N GLN A 198 9.53 19.66 -22.99
CA GLN A 198 8.56 18.82 -22.28
C GLN A 198 9.05 17.38 -22.25
N GLY A 199 8.73 16.67 -21.18
CA GLY A 199 8.99 15.24 -21.06
C GLY A 199 9.47 14.84 -19.68
N ASN A 200 9.71 13.54 -19.53
CA ASN A 200 10.15 12.94 -18.27
C ASN A 200 11.49 13.51 -17.77
N ASP A 201 12.37 13.90 -18.70
CA ASP A 201 13.64 14.57 -18.40
C ASP A 201 13.46 15.94 -17.75
N VAL A 202 12.43 16.69 -18.13
CA VAL A 202 12.06 17.95 -17.49
C VAL A 202 11.44 17.72 -16.12
N THR A 203 10.60 16.69 -15.98
CA THR A 203 10.03 16.29 -14.68
C THR A 203 11.13 15.98 -13.68
N LEU A 204 12.09 15.11 -14.06
CA LEU A 204 13.23 14.75 -13.22
C LEU A 204 14.09 15.96 -12.84
N LEU A 205 14.34 16.86 -13.79
CA LEU A 205 15.03 18.11 -13.49
C LEU A 205 14.28 18.96 -12.45
N GLN A 206 12.97 19.12 -12.61
CA GLN A 206 12.14 19.92 -11.72
C GLN A 206 12.06 19.32 -10.32
N GLU A 207 11.89 17.99 -10.21
CA GLU A 207 11.92 17.27 -8.93
C GLU A 207 13.23 17.49 -8.19
N TYR A 208 14.35 17.40 -8.91
CA TYR A 208 15.66 17.64 -8.31
C TYR A 208 15.83 19.11 -7.87
N LEU A 209 15.51 20.06 -8.75
CA LEU A 209 15.62 21.48 -8.42
C LEU A 209 14.71 21.87 -7.25
N ALA A 210 13.54 21.22 -7.12
CA ALA A 210 12.59 21.45 -6.03
C ALA A 210 13.11 21.01 -4.66
N GLN A 211 14.14 20.15 -4.59
CA GLN A 211 14.80 19.79 -3.33
C GLN A 211 15.55 20.97 -2.71
N ASP A 212 15.88 21.99 -3.50
CA ASP A 212 16.57 23.18 -3.04
C ASP A 212 15.68 24.42 -3.17
N PRO A 213 14.99 24.83 -2.07
CA PRO A 213 14.12 26.00 -2.07
C PRO A 213 14.85 27.31 -2.38
N SER A 214 16.18 27.37 -2.23
CA SER A 214 16.97 28.56 -2.59
C SER A 214 17.12 28.72 -4.11
N VAL A 215 16.97 27.62 -4.85
CA VAL A 215 17.10 27.55 -6.31
C VAL A 215 15.73 27.48 -6.97
N TYR A 216 14.82 26.64 -6.46
CA TYR A 216 13.47 26.51 -7.00
C TYR A 216 12.39 26.64 -5.91
N PRO A 217 12.18 27.85 -5.37
CA PRO A 217 11.18 28.09 -4.32
C PRO A 217 9.75 27.79 -4.79
N GLU A 218 9.49 27.86 -6.09
CA GLU A 218 8.19 27.54 -6.64
C GLU A 218 7.89 26.04 -6.58
N GLY A 219 8.90 25.17 -6.65
CA GLY A 219 8.78 23.72 -6.47
C GLY A 219 7.81 23.01 -7.43
N ILE A 220 7.40 23.67 -8.52
CA ILE A 220 6.36 23.14 -9.42
C ILE A 220 6.98 22.09 -10.35
N VAL A 221 6.51 20.86 -10.23
CA VAL A 221 6.84 19.76 -11.14
C VAL A 221 5.68 19.58 -12.10
N SER A 222 5.79 20.16 -13.30
CA SER A 222 4.77 20.11 -14.35
C SER A 222 5.19 19.27 -15.56
N GLY A 223 6.46 18.88 -15.64
CA GLY A 223 7.05 18.28 -16.83
C GLY A 223 7.21 19.27 -18.00
N TYR A 224 6.93 20.58 -17.79
CA TYR A 224 7.09 21.65 -18.77
C TYR A 224 8.17 22.65 -18.36
N PHE A 225 9.14 22.87 -19.24
CA PHE A 225 10.24 23.81 -19.01
C PHE A 225 9.78 25.24 -19.33
N GLY A 226 9.09 25.84 -18.37
CA GLY A 226 8.57 27.21 -18.45
C GLY A 226 9.52 28.27 -17.92
N ARG A 227 9.00 29.48 -17.72
CA ARG A 227 9.77 30.63 -17.19
C ARG A 227 10.32 30.35 -15.79
N LEU A 228 9.53 29.68 -14.96
CA LEU A 228 9.90 29.32 -13.59
C LEU A 228 11.06 28.32 -13.57
N THR A 229 10.97 27.26 -14.36
CA THR A 229 12.05 26.26 -14.50
C THR A 229 13.32 26.87 -15.08
N SER A 230 13.21 27.76 -16.07
CA SER A 230 14.38 28.48 -16.59
C SER A 230 15.03 29.37 -15.53
N ALA A 231 14.24 30.08 -14.73
CA ALA A 231 14.74 30.90 -13.62
C ALA A 231 15.43 30.04 -12.55
N ALA A 232 14.86 28.88 -12.22
CA ALA A 232 15.47 27.91 -11.32
C ALA A 232 16.81 27.39 -11.86
N VAL A 233 16.88 27.03 -13.14
CA VAL A 233 18.14 26.61 -13.78
C VAL A 233 19.19 27.73 -13.74
N LYS A 234 18.82 29.00 -13.93
CA LYS A 234 19.76 30.13 -13.78
C LYS A 234 20.29 30.25 -12.35
N ARG A 235 19.42 30.10 -11.35
CA ARG A 235 19.83 30.13 -9.93
C ARG A 235 20.75 28.94 -9.60
N PHE A 236 20.44 27.76 -10.10
CA PHE A 236 21.29 26.56 -9.98
C PHE A 236 22.67 26.81 -10.60
N GLN A 237 22.71 27.31 -11.84
CA GLN A 237 23.94 27.63 -12.55
C GLN A 237 24.77 28.65 -11.77
N LYS A 238 24.14 29.73 -11.27
CA LYS A 238 24.78 30.72 -10.41
C LYS A 238 25.39 30.10 -9.15
N LYS A 239 24.65 29.21 -8.48
CA LYS A 239 25.08 28.55 -7.24
C LYS A 239 26.30 27.65 -7.46
N HIS A 240 26.40 27.02 -8.62
CA HIS A 240 27.50 26.10 -8.95
C HIS A 240 28.58 26.71 -9.87
N GLY A 241 28.60 28.03 -10.04
CA GLY A 241 29.64 28.71 -10.85
C GLY A 241 29.57 28.42 -12.35
N ILE A 242 28.39 28.08 -12.87
CA ILE A 242 28.12 27.82 -14.28
C ILE A 242 27.50 29.06 -14.93
N ASP A 243 27.75 29.26 -16.22
CA ASP A 243 27.13 30.30 -17.03
C ASP A 243 25.59 30.26 -16.89
N GLN A 244 24.97 31.38 -16.48
CA GLN A 244 23.54 31.50 -16.15
C GLN A 244 22.65 31.60 -17.40
N LEU A 245 22.84 30.67 -18.33
CA LEU A 245 22.14 30.63 -19.62
C LEU A 245 20.67 30.23 -19.46
N GLY A 246 20.28 29.61 -18.33
CA GLY A 246 18.92 29.14 -18.08
C GLY A 246 18.50 27.96 -18.96
N ILE A 247 19.50 27.27 -19.52
CA ILE A 247 19.41 26.10 -20.39
C ILE A 247 20.28 25.01 -19.77
N VAL A 248 19.78 23.79 -19.73
CA VAL A 248 20.50 22.62 -19.20
C VAL A 248 21.37 22.03 -20.31
N GLY A 249 22.54 22.64 -20.52
CA GLY A 249 23.57 22.17 -21.46
C GLY A 249 24.54 21.14 -20.83
N PRO A 250 25.57 20.70 -21.57
CA PRO A 250 26.52 19.67 -21.10
C PRO A 250 27.17 19.99 -19.74
N LYS A 251 27.60 21.24 -19.51
CA LYS A 251 28.18 21.66 -18.22
C LYS A 251 27.19 21.53 -17.06
N THR A 252 25.96 22.00 -17.26
CA THR A 252 24.89 21.91 -16.23
C THR A 252 24.50 20.46 -15.97
N ARG A 253 24.41 19.64 -17.02
CA ARG A 253 24.15 18.19 -16.91
C ARG A 253 25.25 17.46 -16.14
N ALA A 254 26.52 17.76 -16.42
CA ALA A 254 27.64 17.16 -15.68
C ALA A 254 27.54 17.47 -14.18
N LYS A 255 27.20 18.71 -13.81
CA LYS A 255 27.01 19.07 -12.41
C LYS A 255 25.79 18.38 -11.78
N LEU A 256 24.66 18.36 -12.48
CA LEU A 256 23.48 17.60 -12.03
C LEU A 256 23.82 16.11 -11.85
N SER A 257 24.67 15.55 -12.71
CA SER A 257 25.10 14.14 -12.64
C SER A 257 25.91 13.81 -11.42
N GLU A 258 26.80 14.72 -11.05
CA GLU A 258 27.61 14.60 -9.85
C GLU A 258 26.76 14.67 -8.58
N LEU A 259 25.73 15.54 -8.56
CA LEU A 259 24.95 15.79 -7.35
C LEU A 259 23.78 14.82 -7.16
N MET A 260 23.22 14.26 -8.23
CA MET A 260 22.13 13.27 -8.17
C MET A 260 22.64 11.83 -8.11
N GLY A 261 23.94 11.61 -8.33
CA GLY A 261 24.60 10.30 -8.22
C GLY A 261 25.27 10.04 -6.86
N GLN A 262 25.16 10.99 -5.92
CA GLN A 262 25.55 10.86 -4.51
C GLN A 262 24.33 10.54 -3.66
#